data_AF-A0A2A2L2S7-F1
#
_entry.id   AF-A0A2A2L2S7-F1
#
_cell.length_a   1.000
_cell.length_b   1.000
_cell.length_c   1.000
_cell.angle_alpha   90.00
_cell.angle_beta   90.00
_cell.angle_gamma   90.00
#
_symmetry.space_group_name_H-M   'P 1'
#
loop_
_entity.id
_entity.type
_entity.pdbx_description
1 polymer ?
#
loop_
_entity_poly.entity_id
_entity_poly.type
_entity_poly.pdbx_seq_one_letter_code
_entity_poly.pdbx_strand_id
1 'polypeptide(L)'
;MEDRRMPSIFPECDALKQNYDKCFTEFFQKFIAPNYRHRYADNPCERLHEAYKDCVEQRLKEKRPFEIDLNEIRKEYLNSEEDKLKGKQEGTA
;
A
#
# COMPACT_ATOMS: atom_id res chain seq x y z
N MET A 1 24.81 -1.38 11.70
CA MET A 1 23.43 -1.78 12.00
C MET A 1 22.59 -1.18 10.90
N GLU A 2 22.36 -1.94 9.83
CA GLU A 2 21.55 -1.50 8.70
C GLU A 2 20.13 -1.35 9.21
N ASP A 3 19.68 -0.11 9.32
CA ASP A 3 18.31 0.17 9.66
C ASP A 3 17.45 -0.39 8.53
N ARG A 4 16.59 -1.38 8.82
CA ARG A 4 15.68 -2.02 7.85
C ARG A 4 14.56 -1.06 7.40
N ARG A 5 14.90 0.21 7.18
CA ARG A 5 14.05 1.26 6.66
C ARG A 5 13.95 1.07 5.15
N MET A 6 12.76 0.72 4.69
CA MET A 6 12.47 0.76 3.25
C MET A 6 12.35 2.22 2.82
N PRO A 7 13.28 2.72 1.99
CA PRO A 7 13.18 4.08 1.50
C PRO A 7 11.91 4.25 0.67
N SER A 8 11.28 5.42 0.79
CA SER A 8 10.18 5.78 -0.09
C SER A 8 10.68 5.97 -1.53
N ILE A 9 9.78 5.80 -2.50
CA ILE A 9 10.04 6.02 -3.94
C ILE A 9 10.65 7.41 -4.18
N PHE A 10 10.28 8.39 -3.35
CA PHE A 10 10.87 9.72 -3.33
C PHE A 10 11.46 10.02 -1.94
N PRO A 11 12.70 10.52 -1.88
CA PRO A 11 13.36 10.82 -0.60
C PRO A 11 12.64 11.91 0.21
N GLU A 12 11.89 12.79 -0.44
CA GLU A 12 11.10 13.84 0.23
C GLU A 12 9.88 13.29 0.96
N CYS A 13 9.31 12.18 0.48
CA CYS A 13 8.18 11.52 1.15
C CYS A 13 8.65 10.46 2.16
N ASP A 14 9.96 10.27 2.34
CA ASP A 14 10.54 9.24 3.22
C ASP A 14 10.19 9.47 4.69
N ALA A 15 10.31 10.71 5.17
CA ALA A 15 9.95 11.07 6.53
C ALA A 15 8.46 10.82 6.83
N LEU A 16 7.58 11.13 5.87
CA LEU A 16 6.14 10.87 5.98
C LEU A 16 5.85 9.36 5.99
N LYS A 17 6.53 8.59 5.11
CA LYS A 17 6.44 7.13 5.07
C LYS A 17 6.80 6.53 6.42
N GLN A 18 7.92 6.94 7.01
CA GLN A 18 8.39 6.40 8.29
C GLN A 18 7.39 6.63 9.43
N ASN A 19 6.80 7.82 9.49
CA ASN A 19 5.80 8.13 10.52
C ASN A 19 4.51 7.33 10.31
N TYR A 20 4.07 7.18 9.06
CA TYR A 20 2.93 6.35 8.72
C TYR A 20 3.17 4.87 9.06
N ASP A 21 4.33 4.31 8.69
CA ASP A 21 4.65 2.89 8.87
C ASP A 21 4.72 2.48 10.35
N LYS A 22 5.29 3.36 11.21
CA LYS A 22 5.27 3.19 12.67
C LYS A 22 3.84 3.16 13.21
N CYS A 23 3.03 4.15 12.84
CA CYS A 23 1.65 4.24 13.27
C CYS A 23 0.84 3.02 12.81
N PHE A 24 1.01 2.62 11.55
CA PHE A 24 0.32 1.48 10.97
C PHE A 24 0.71 0.17 11.65
N THR A 25 1.99 -0.06 11.94
CA THR A 25 2.44 -1.28 12.63
C THR A 25 1.79 -1.42 14.01
N GLU A 26 1.72 -0.34 14.78
CA GLU A 26 1.04 -0.34 16.08
C GLU A 26 -0.48 -0.52 15.97
N PHE A 27 -1.09 0.15 14.99
CA PHE A 27 -2.52 0.01 14.72
C PHE A 27 -2.88 -1.41 14.30
N PHE A 28 -2.09 -1.99 13.38
CA PHE A 28 -2.32 -3.33 12.83
C PHE A 28 -2.20 -4.42 13.90
N GLN A 29 -1.24 -4.31 14.81
CA GLN A 29 -1.12 -5.22 15.95
C GLN A 29 -2.36 -5.16 16.85
N LYS A 30 -2.87 -3.96 17.13
CA LYS A 30 -4.10 -3.76 17.92
C LYS A 30 -5.34 -4.24 17.16
N PHE A 31 -5.37 -4.09 15.83
CA PHE A 31 -6.47 -4.51 14.98
C PHE A 31 -6.62 -6.04 14.93
N ILE A 32 -5.52 -6.79 14.85
CA ILE A 32 -5.54 -8.27 14.84
C ILE A 32 -5.83 -8.86 16.22
N ALA A 33 -5.59 -8.10 17.30
CA ALA A 33 -5.82 -8.58 18.65
C ALA A 33 -7.31 -8.87 18.89
N PRO A 34 -7.67 -10.07 19.40
CA PRO A 34 -9.07 -10.51 19.51
C PRO A 34 -9.93 -9.63 20.42
N ASN A 35 -9.31 -8.86 21.32
CA ASN A 35 -9.99 -7.98 22.29
C ASN A 35 -10.39 -6.61 21.73
N TYR A 36 -9.98 -6.26 20.50
CA TYR A 36 -10.06 -4.88 19.98
C TYR A 36 -10.97 -4.72 18.74
N ARG A 37 -11.74 -5.77 18.39
CA ARG A 37 -12.52 -5.90 17.15
C ARG A 37 -13.63 -4.85 16.93
N HIS A 38 -13.99 -4.05 17.95
CA HIS A 38 -15.18 -3.17 17.93
C HIS A 38 -14.97 -1.74 18.45
N ARG A 39 -13.75 -1.34 18.87
CA ARG A 39 -13.53 0.00 19.49
C ARG A 39 -12.67 0.98 18.71
N TYR A 40 -12.05 0.56 17.61
CA TYR A 40 -11.23 1.43 16.75
C TYR A 40 -11.74 1.37 15.30
N ALA A 41 -12.97 1.87 15.09
CA ALA A 41 -13.48 2.13 13.74
C ALA A 41 -12.75 3.32 13.09
N ASP A 42 -12.17 4.22 13.89
CA ASP A 42 -11.36 5.34 13.43
C ASP A 42 -9.89 4.93 13.32
N ASN A 43 -9.34 5.01 12.11
CA ASN A 43 -7.92 4.81 11.84
C ASN A 43 -7.13 6.05 12.29
N PRO A 44 -6.37 5.99 13.40
CA PRO A 44 -5.61 7.14 13.90
C PRO A 44 -4.48 7.56 12.94
N CYS A 45 -4.11 6.68 12.01
CA CYS A 45 -3.05 6.90 11.03
C CYS A 45 -3.59 7.45 9.69
N GLU A 46 -4.90 7.67 9.56
CA GLU A 46 -5.53 8.12 8.30
C GLU A 46 -4.95 9.45 7.80
N ARG A 47 -4.74 10.41 8.69
CA ARG A 47 -4.14 11.70 8.34
C ARG A 47 -2.70 11.57 7.86
N LEU A 48 -1.92 10.68 8.48
CA LEU A 48 -0.54 10.40 8.06
C LEU A 48 -0.51 9.69 6.71
N HIS A 49 -1.46 8.78 6.48
CA HIS A 49 -1.63 8.10 5.22
C HIS A 49 -1.97 9.08 4.10
N GLU A 50 -2.92 9.98 4.32
CA GLU A 50 -3.33 10.98 3.33
C GLU A 50 -2.17 11.90 2.94
N ALA A 51 -1.43 12.40 3.92
CA ALA A 51 -0.26 13.24 3.66
C ALA A 51 0.85 12.51 2.89
N TYR A 52 1.12 11.24 3.24
CA TYR A 52 2.08 10.42 2.50
C TYR A 52 1.61 10.14 1.06
N LYS A 53 0.33 9.78 0.90
CA LYS A 53 -0.29 9.47 -0.39
C LYS A 53 -0.25 10.69 -1.31
N ASP A 54 -0.60 11.87 -0.82
CA ASP A 54 -0.58 13.10 -1.61
C ASP A 54 0.85 13.44 -2.09
N CYS A 55 1.83 13.35 -1.18
CA CYS A 55 3.26 13.54 -1.53
C CYS A 55 3.70 12.59 -2.65
N VAL A 56 3.32 11.32 -2.57
CA VAL A 56 3.69 10.30 -3.56
C VAL A 56 2.95 10.53 -4.89
N GLU A 57 1.64 10.81 -4.87
CA GLU A 57 0.84 11.06 -6.08
C GLU A 57 1.32 12.30 -6.84
N GLN A 58 1.64 13.39 -6.14
CA GLN A 58 2.18 14.60 -6.77
C GLN A 58 3.51 14.31 -7.47
N ARG A 59 4.43 13.62 -6.78
CA ARG A 59 5.76 13.30 -7.32
C ARG A 59 5.72 12.25 -8.42
N LEU A 60 4.77 11.30 -8.38
CA LEU A 60 4.52 10.35 -9.47
C LEU A 60 4.09 11.08 -10.75
N LYS A 61 3.20 12.08 -10.64
CA LYS A 61 2.77 12.90 -11.79
C LYS A 61 3.90 13.74 -12.36
N GLU A 62 4.75 14.30 -11.49
CA GLU A 62 5.81 15.23 -11.87
C GLU A 62 7.05 14.53 -12.46
N LYS A 63 7.58 13.53 -11.76
CA LYS A 63 8.86 12.90 -12.13
C LYS A 63 8.72 11.71 -13.08
N ARG A 64 7.52 11.10 -13.18
CA ARG A 64 7.24 9.84 -13.91
C ARG A 64 8.44 8.88 -14.02
N PRO A 65 9.10 8.51 -12.90
CA PRO A 65 10.38 7.83 -12.97
C PRO A 65 10.33 6.41 -13.58
N PHE A 66 9.12 5.86 -13.82
CA PHE A 66 8.93 4.45 -14.22
C PHE A 66 7.75 4.21 -15.18
N GLU A 67 7.21 5.23 -15.88
CA GLU A 67 5.97 5.10 -16.68
C GLU A 67 4.84 4.37 -15.92
N ILE A 68 4.77 4.58 -14.60
CA ILE A 68 3.74 3.95 -13.77
C ILE A 68 2.40 4.61 -14.10
N ASP A 69 1.56 3.87 -14.82
CA ASP A 69 0.18 4.27 -15.05
C ASP A 69 -0.64 3.97 -13.80
N LEU A 70 -0.97 5.01 -13.04
CA LEU A 70 -1.78 4.88 -11.82
C LEU A 70 -3.19 4.38 -12.10
N ASN A 71 -3.67 4.51 -13.34
CA ASN A 71 -4.99 4.06 -13.73
C ASN A 71 -5.01 2.53 -13.88
N GLU A 72 -3.95 1.93 -14.46
CA GLU A 72 -3.73 0.48 -14.45
C GLU A 72 -3.65 -0.09 -13.02
N ILE A 73 -2.90 0.54 -12.12
CA ILE A 73 -2.75 0.05 -10.73
C ILE A 73 -4.05 0.16 -9.93
N ARG A 74 -4.86 1.19 -10.20
CA ARG A 74 -6.16 1.38 -9.54
C ARG A 74 -7.27 0.50 -10.10
N LYS A 75 -7.05 -0.24 -11.19
CA LYS A 75 -8.03 -1.22 -11.66
C LYS A 75 -8.24 -2.26 -10.56
N GLU A 76 -9.48 -2.40 -10.10
CA GLU A 76 -9.88 -3.45 -9.18
C GLU A 76 -9.87 -4.80 -9.94
N TYR A 77 -8.71 -5.45 -9.94
CA TYR A 77 -8.54 -6.77 -10.54
C TYR A 77 -8.91 -7.92 -9.57
N LEU A 78 -8.99 -7.65 -8.27
CA LEU A 78 -9.35 -8.66 -7.28
C LEU A 78 -10.83 -9.06 -7.40
N ASN A 79 -11.08 -10.35 -7.69
CA ASN A 79 -12.40 -10.99 -7.94
C ASN A 79 -13.01 -10.79 -9.34
N SER A 80 -12.27 -10.24 -10.29
CA SER A 80 -12.70 -10.14 -11.69
C SER A 80 -12.39 -11.45 -12.45
N GLU A 81 -13.13 -11.77 -13.51
CA GLU A 81 -12.94 -13.02 -14.27
C GLU A 81 -11.54 -13.15 -14.91
N GLU A 82 -10.81 -12.03 -15.01
CA GLU A 82 -9.44 -11.93 -15.50
C GLU A 82 -8.37 -12.41 -14.48
N ASP A 83 -8.70 -12.52 -13.19
CA ASP A 83 -7.82 -13.07 -12.13
C ASP A 83 -7.82 -14.60 -12.08
N LYS A 84 -8.83 -15.26 -12.70
CA LYS A 84 -8.83 -16.72 -12.82
C LYS A 84 -7.63 -17.14 -13.66
N LEU A 85 -6.60 -17.69 -13.01
CA LEU A 85 -5.54 -18.44 -13.70
C LEU A 85 -6.22 -19.34 -14.74
N LYS A 86 -5.96 -19.09 -16.03
CA LYS A 86 -6.34 -20.00 -17.12
C LYS A 86 -5.50 -21.27 -17.00
N GLY A 87 -5.78 -22.06 -15.97
CA GLY A 87 -5.33 -23.43 -15.82
C GLY A 87 -6.15 -24.33 -16.73
N LYS A 88 -5.73 -24.44 -17.98
CA LYS A 88 -5.91 -25.67 -18.74
C LYS A 88 -4.76 -25.82 -19.74
N GLN A 89 -3.62 -26.25 -19.21
CA GLN A 89 -2.83 -27.23 -19.93
C GLN A 89 -3.69 -28.50 -20.00
N GLU A 90 -4.37 -28.71 -21.13
CA GLU A 90 -4.88 -30.03 -21.49
C GLU A 90 -3.78 -30.72 -22.27
N GLY A 91 -3.26 -31.79 -21.68
CA GLY A 91 -2.23 -32.63 -22.26
C GLY A 91 -2.75 -33.35 -23.49
N THR A 92 -1.95 -33.33 -24.54
CA THR A 92 -1.99 -34.30 -25.64
C THR A 92 -1.71 -35.69 -25.09
N ALA A 93 -2.74 -36.54 -25.07
CA ALA A 93 -2.62 -37.99 -25.09
C ALA A 93 -2.66 -38.48 -26.54
#